data_AF-A0A2E1PCD5-F1
#
_entry.id   AF-A0A2E1PCD5-F1
#
_cell.length_a   1.000
_cell.length_b   1.000
_cell.length_c   1.000
_cell.angle_alpha   90.00
_cell.angle_beta   90.00
_cell.angle_gamma   90.00
#
_symmetry.space_group_name_H-M   'P 1'
#
loop_
_entity.id
_entity.type
_entity.pdbx_description
1 polymer ?
#
loop_
_entity_poly.entity_id
_entity_poly.type
_entity_poly.pdbx_seq_one_letter_code
_entity_poly.pdbx_strand_id
1 'polypeptide(L)'
;MIESFNGIFYFTIFLIALVMGVYYAYQCLFNTKSFMEKYGVDDTAGFFARFAGSYAAGVALMQLYILFRGTEGTWAFFNFVFITFTIIAVASFYTAEIDKLGRTDKTTKEGWLATGGLAVIFGILCFGLSDKIYM
;
A
#
# COMPACT_ATOMS: atom_id res chain seq x y z
N MET A 1 10.23 -19.25 -8.76
CA MET A 1 9.73 -18.06 -8.03
C MET A 1 10.51 -16.82 -8.41
N ILE A 2 11.81 -16.70 -8.11
CA ILE A 2 12.61 -15.50 -8.46
C ILE A 2 12.57 -15.17 -9.97
N GLU A 3 12.64 -16.17 -10.84
CA GLU A 3 12.53 -15.98 -12.30
C GLU A 3 11.16 -15.42 -12.73
N SER A 4 10.09 -15.75 -12.01
CA SER A 4 8.76 -15.16 -12.22
C SER A 4 8.75 -13.67 -11.92
N PHE A 5 9.70 -13.16 -11.13
CA PHE A 5 9.85 -11.74 -10.83
C PHE A 5 11.01 -11.11 -11.62
N ASN A 6 11.42 -11.67 -12.76
CA ASN A 6 12.49 -11.09 -13.58
C ASN A 6 13.81 -10.87 -12.79
N GLY A 7 14.10 -11.80 -11.87
CA GLY A 7 15.32 -11.80 -11.07
C GLY A 7 15.14 -11.34 -9.62
N ILE A 8 16.25 -11.36 -8.86
CA ILE A 8 16.24 -11.10 -7.41
C ILE A 8 15.81 -9.66 -7.07
N PHE A 9 16.14 -8.70 -7.93
CA PHE A 9 15.89 -7.29 -7.68
C PHE A 9 14.39 -6.98 -7.49
N TYR A 10 13.55 -7.29 -8.48
CA TYR A 10 12.11 -7.04 -8.35
C TYR A 10 11.44 -7.99 -7.37
N PHE A 11 11.98 -9.21 -7.20
CA PHE A 11 11.52 -10.12 -6.15
C PHE A 11 11.67 -9.49 -4.76
N THR A 12 12.83 -8.91 -4.46
CA THR A 12 13.06 -8.21 -3.18
C THR A 12 12.13 -7.01 -3.02
N ILE A 13 11.95 -6.20 -4.06
CA ILE A 13 11.03 -5.05 -4.03
C ILE A 13 9.59 -5.51 -3.74
N PHE A 14 9.14 -6.58 -4.39
CA PHE A 14 7.83 -7.18 -4.16
C PHE A 14 7.66 -7.65 -2.71
N LEU A 15 8.68 -8.30 -2.13
CA LEU A 15 8.63 -8.72 -0.72
C LEU A 15 8.56 -7.53 0.25
N ILE A 16 9.27 -6.44 -0.05
CA ILE A 16 9.18 -5.21 0.75
C ILE A 16 7.75 -4.64 0.70
N ALA A 17 7.14 -4.58 -0.49
CA ALA A 17 5.75 -4.15 -0.66
C ALA A 17 4.77 -5.03 0.13
N LEU A 18 4.99 -6.35 0.12
CA LEU A 18 4.19 -7.31 0.87
C LEU A 18 4.31 -7.09 2.38
N VAL A 19 5.54 -6.95 2.92
CA VAL A 19 5.76 -6.72 4.35
C VAL A 19 5.11 -5.43 4.82
N MET A 20 5.21 -4.35 4.04
CA MET A 20 4.50 -3.09 4.35
C MET A 20 2.98 -3.28 4.33
N GLY A 21 2.44 -3.98 3.33
CA GLY A 21 1.01 -4.29 3.26
C GLY A 21 0.52 -5.07 4.48
N VAL A 22 1.25 -6.10 4.90
CA VAL A 22 0.94 -6.89 6.11
C VAL A 22 1.01 -6.02 7.37
N TYR A 23 2.05 -5.18 7.50
CA TYR A 23 2.20 -4.27 8.63
C TYR A 23 1.00 -3.33 8.76
N TYR A 24 0.63 -2.61 7.69
CA TYR A 24 -0.51 -1.68 7.75
C TYR A 24 -1.85 -2.40 7.91
N ALA A 25 -2.02 -3.58 7.29
CA ALA A 25 -3.20 -4.41 7.51
C ALA A 25 -3.34 -4.78 9.00
N TYR A 26 -2.26 -5.23 9.64
CA TYR A 26 -2.26 -5.61 11.04
C TYR A 26 -2.58 -4.42 11.95
N GLN A 27 -1.89 -3.29 11.75
CA GLN A 27 -2.08 -2.11 12.58
C GLN A 27 -3.51 -1.57 12.48
N CYS A 28 -4.07 -1.50 11.27
CA CYS A 28 -5.41 -0.96 11.06
C CYS A 28 -6.54 -1.92 11.47
N LEU A 29 -6.36 -3.24 11.36
CA LEU A 29 -7.42 -4.23 11.66
C LEU A 29 -7.42 -4.70 13.12
N PHE A 30 -6.23 -4.96 13.68
CA PHE A 30 -6.11 -5.62 14.98
C PHE A 30 -5.55 -4.71 16.07
N ASN A 31 -4.70 -3.75 15.72
CA ASN A 31 -4.18 -2.73 16.65
C ASN A 31 -4.78 -1.33 16.40
N THR A 32 -6.03 -1.29 15.90
CA THR A 32 -6.66 -0.07 15.36
C THR A 32 -6.58 1.11 16.32
N LYS A 33 -6.92 0.89 17.59
CA LYS A 33 -7.00 1.97 18.60
C LYS A 33 -5.64 2.63 18.81
N SER A 34 -4.61 1.84 19.13
CA SER A 34 -3.24 2.35 19.33
C SER A 34 -2.71 3.03 18.06
N PHE A 35 -3.04 2.49 16.89
CA PHE A 35 -2.62 3.08 15.62
C PHE A 35 -3.29 4.44 15.36
N MET A 36 -4.60 4.58 15.63
CA MET A 36 -5.30 5.87 15.51
C MET A 36 -4.79 6.89 16.52
N GLU A 37 -4.54 6.47 17.76
CA GLU A 37 -4.03 7.34 18.83
C GLU A 37 -2.66 7.95 18.48
N LYS A 38 -1.78 7.18 17.81
CA LYS A 38 -0.49 7.65 17.28
C LYS A 38 -0.64 8.89 16.41
N TYR A 39 -1.71 8.99 15.62
CA TYR A 39 -1.98 10.12 14.72
C TYR A 39 -2.99 11.13 15.27
N GLY A 40 -3.48 10.93 16.50
CA GLY A 40 -4.52 11.78 17.09
C GLY A 40 -5.87 11.67 16.37
N VAL A 41 -6.17 10.52 15.78
CA VAL A 41 -7.46 10.21 15.16
C VAL A 41 -8.42 9.73 16.25
N ASP A 42 -9.63 10.29 16.29
CA ASP A 42 -10.67 9.91 17.26
C ASP A 42 -11.17 8.47 17.06
N ASP A 43 -11.52 7.79 18.16
CA ASP A 43 -11.98 6.40 18.15
C ASP A 43 -13.22 6.18 17.26
N THR A 44 -14.05 7.21 17.04
CA THR A 44 -15.22 7.17 16.14
C THR A 44 -14.84 6.93 14.68
N ALA A 45 -13.60 7.24 14.26
CA ALA A 45 -13.10 6.96 12.92
C ALA A 45 -12.67 5.49 12.73
N GLY A 46 -12.84 4.63 13.74
CA GLY A 46 -12.44 3.22 13.71
C GLY A 46 -12.99 2.43 12.53
N PHE A 47 -14.18 2.77 12.02
CA PHE A 47 -14.72 2.20 10.78
C PHE A 47 -13.79 2.48 9.59
N PHE A 48 -13.39 3.72 9.36
CA PHE A 48 -12.54 4.11 8.23
C PHE A 48 -11.11 3.55 8.38
N ALA A 49 -10.58 3.50 9.59
CA ALA A 49 -9.29 2.84 9.85
C ALA A 49 -9.34 1.36 9.46
N ARG A 50 -10.38 0.63 9.86
CA ARG A 50 -10.55 -0.79 9.50
C ARG A 50 -10.91 -0.98 8.02
N PHE A 51 -11.57 -0.03 7.38
CA PHE A 51 -11.79 -0.04 5.94
C PHE A 51 -10.45 0.03 5.19
N ALA A 52 -9.58 0.98 5.55
CA ALA A 52 -8.22 1.07 5.01
C ALA A 52 -7.39 -0.19 5.31
N GLY A 53 -7.52 -0.73 6.53
CA GLY A 53 -6.89 -2.00 6.92
C GLY A 53 -7.37 -3.19 6.09
N SER A 54 -8.66 -3.26 5.77
CA SER A 54 -9.25 -4.30 4.92
C SER A 54 -8.72 -4.22 3.50
N TYR A 55 -8.58 -3.01 2.95
CA TYR A 55 -7.94 -2.80 1.66
C TYR A 55 -6.48 -3.27 1.67
N ALA A 56 -5.69 -2.85 2.67
CA ALA A 56 -4.29 -3.28 2.82
C ALA A 56 -4.16 -4.81 2.97
N ALA A 57 -5.07 -5.44 3.71
CA ALA A 57 -5.14 -6.89 3.85
C ALA A 57 -5.45 -7.57 2.51
N GLY A 58 -6.41 -7.06 1.75
CA GLY A 58 -6.72 -7.56 0.40
C GLY A 58 -5.51 -7.48 -0.53
N VAL A 59 -4.80 -6.35 -0.53
CA VAL A 59 -3.56 -6.17 -1.30
C VAL A 59 -2.46 -7.15 -0.84
N ALA A 60 -2.28 -7.34 0.46
CA ALA A 60 -1.30 -8.28 1.00
C ALA A 60 -1.64 -9.75 0.65
N LEU A 61 -2.90 -10.15 0.77
CA LEU A 61 -3.36 -11.50 0.42
C LEU A 61 -3.21 -11.78 -1.08
N MET A 62 -3.51 -10.80 -1.93
CA MET A 62 -3.28 -10.92 -3.37
C MET A 62 -1.77 -11.00 -3.70
N GLN A 63 -0.91 -10.24 -3.02
CA GLN A 63 0.54 -10.39 -3.16
C GLN A 63 1.03 -11.77 -2.71
N LEU A 64 0.53 -12.29 -1.59
CA LEU A 64 0.84 -13.65 -1.14
C LEU A 64 0.42 -14.70 -2.18
N TYR A 65 -0.78 -14.55 -2.75
CA TYR A 65 -1.23 -15.42 -3.82
C TYR A 65 -0.31 -15.33 -5.06
N ILE A 66 0.08 -14.12 -5.47
CA ILE A 66 1.00 -13.87 -6.59
C ILE A 66 2.39 -14.45 -6.33
N LEU A 67 2.87 -14.38 -5.08
CA LEU A 67 4.17 -14.93 -4.67
C LEU A 67 4.29 -16.42 -5.02
N PHE A 68 3.23 -17.19 -4.78
CA PHE A 68 3.22 -18.64 -5.01
C PHE A 68 2.76 -19.04 -6.41
N ARG A 69 1.85 -18.28 -7.03
CA ARG A 69 1.34 -18.60 -8.38
C ARG A 69 2.28 -18.15 -9.52
N GLY A 70 3.06 -17.09 -9.31
CA GLY A 70 3.78 -16.36 -10.36
C GLY A 70 3.10 -15.04 -10.79
N THR A 71 3.81 -14.25 -11.60
CA THR A 71 3.38 -12.89 -11.99
C THR A 71 2.69 -12.83 -13.36
N GLU A 72 2.71 -13.91 -14.14
CA GLU A 72 2.17 -13.93 -15.49
C GLU A 72 0.67 -13.59 -15.52
N GLY A 73 0.28 -12.68 -16.42
CA GLY A 73 -1.11 -12.23 -16.56
C GLY A 73 -1.71 -11.51 -15.34
N THR A 74 -0.88 -11.01 -14.42
CA THR A 74 -1.35 -10.35 -13.18
C THR A 74 -1.43 -8.82 -13.27
N TRP A 75 -1.31 -8.24 -14.47
CA TRP A 75 -1.26 -6.78 -14.68
C TRP A 75 -2.39 -6.02 -13.97
N ALA A 76 -3.61 -6.57 -13.94
CA ALA A 76 -4.77 -5.88 -13.36
C ALA A 76 -4.55 -5.58 -11.87
N PHE A 77 -3.91 -6.49 -11.14
CA PHE A 77 -3.57 -6.28 -9.74
C PHE A 77 -2.51 -5.18 -9.58
N PHE A 78 -1.40 -5.29 -10.30
CA PHE A 78 -0.29 -4.35 -10.20
C PHE A 78 -0.72 -2.92 -10.58
N ASN A 79 -1.46 -2.76 -11.68
CA ASN A 79 -1.95 -1.47 -12.15
C ASN A 79 -2.99 -0.88 -11.20
N PHE A 80 -3.94 -1.70 -10.73
CA PHE A 80 -4.95 -1.23 -9.79
C PHE A 80 -4.30 -0.71 -8.50
N VAL A 81 -3.34 -1.45 -7.94
CA VAL A 81 -2.65 -1.05 -6.72
C VAL A 81 -1.75 0.17 -6.94
N PHE A 82 -1.02 0.23 -8.05
CA PHE A 82 -0.23 1.40 -8.45
C PHE A 82 -1.08 2.68 -8.53
N ILE A 83 -2.18 2.62 -9.27
CA ILE A 83 -3.09 3.76 -9.46
C ILE A 83 -3.72 4.15 -8.13
N THR A 84 -4.18 3.16 -7.35
CA THR A 84 -4.83 3.42 -6.06
C THR A 84 -3.89 4.13 -5.09
N PHE A 85 -2.65 3.66 -4.92
CA PHE A 85 -1.69 4.33 -4.05
C PHE A 85 -1.27 5.70 -4.58
N THR A 86 -1.20 5.89 -5.90
CA THR A 86 -0.94 7.21 -6.49
C THR A 86 -2.05 8.20 -6.12
N ILE A 87 -3.31 7.80 -6.27
CA ILE A 87 -4.46 8.64 -5.92
C ILE A 87 -4.47 8.94 -4.41
N ILE A 88 -4.26 7.93 -3.57
CA ILE A 88 -4.22 8.12 -2.12
C ILE A 88 -3.08 9.06 -1.72
N ALA A 89 -1.91 8.94 -2.33
CA ALA A 89 -0.77 9.82 -2.04
C ALA A 89 -1.08 11.28 -2.37
N VAL A 90 -1.63 11.54 -3.56
CA VAL A 90 -2.01 12.90 -3.99
C VAL A 90 -3.11 13.48 -3.10
N ALA A 91 -4.16 12.70 -2.84
CA ALA A 91 -5.26 13.14 -1.97
C ALA A 91 -4.77 13.40 -0.53
N SER A 92 -3.93 12.53 0.02
CA SER A 92 -3.36 12.70 1.37
C SER A 92 -2.43 13.91 1.45
N PHE A 93 -1.62 14.17 0.42
CA PHE A 93 -0.78 15.35 0.34
C PHE A 93 -1.63 16.63 0.31
N TYR A 94 -2.65 16.66 -0.55
CA TYR A 94 -3.57 17.79 -0.65
C TYR A 94 -4.24 18.06 0.70
N THR A 95 -4.79 17.04 1.34
CA THR A 95 -5.42 17.15 2.67
C THR A 95 -4.45 17.66 3.73
N ALA A 96 -3.22 17.15 3.79
CA ALA A 96 -2.28 17.46 4.87
C ALA A 96 -1.55 18.80 4.71
N GLU A 97 -1.19 19.17 3.48
CA GLU A 97 -0.29 20.30 3.20
C GLU A 97 -1.02 21.51 2.59
N ILE A 98 -2.13 21.29 1.87
CA ILE A 98 -2.87 22.36 1.18
C ILE A 98 -4.14 22.73 1.96
N ASP A 99 -5.09 21.80 2.06
CA ASP A 99 -6.40 22.03 2.69
C ASP A 99 -6.31 22.06 4.23
N LYS A 100 -5.35 21.30 4.79
CA LYS A 100 -5.14 21.14 6.23
C LYS A 100 -6.38 20.59 6.96
N LEU A 101 -7.26 19.90 6.23
CA LEU A 101 -8.48 19.31 6.78
C LEU A 101 -8.14 18.25 7.82
N GLY A 102 -8.74 18.36 9.01
CA GLY A 102 -8.55 17.41 10.11
C GLY A 102 -7.14 17.40 10.71
N ARG A 103 -6.33 18.43 10.44
CA ARG A 103 -4.94 18.52 10.92
C ARG A 103 -4.90 18.86 12.41
N THR A 104 -4.08 18.12 13.15
CA THR A 104 -3.84 18.26 14.59
C THR A 104 -2.33 18.33 14.87
N ASP A 105 -1.95 18.56 16.12
CA ASP A 105 -0.54 18.56 16.54
C ASP A 105 0.13 17.18 16.39
N LYS A 106 -0.67 16.11 16.30
CA LYS A 106 -0.20 14.74 16.06
C LYS A 106 -0.19 14.35 14.58
N THR A 107 -0.62 15.22 13.66
CA THR A 107 -0.60 14.92 12.23
C THR A 107 0.83 14.74 11.73
N THR A 108 1.08 13.62 11.06
CA THR A 108 2.39 13.29 10.47
C THR A 108 2.30 13.29 8.95
N LYS A 109 3.46 13.43 8.30
CA LYS A 109 3.60 13.28 6.84
C LYS A 109 3.55 11.82 6.38
N GLU A 110 3.44 10.87 7.31
CA GLU A 110 3.49 9.44 7.04
C GLU A 110 2.40 9.03 6.04
N GLY A 111 1.21 9.62 6.11
CA GLY A 111 0.10 9.28 5.21
C GLY A 111 0.45 9.39 3.73
N TRP A 112 0.95 10.56 3.29
CA TRP A 112 1.29 10.78 1.88
C TRP A 112 2.69 10.26 1.52
N LEU A 113 3.63 10.20 2.47
CA LEU A 113 4.97 9.63 2.22
C LEU A 113 4.91 8.11 2.06
N ALA A 114 4.18 7.40 2.92
CA ALA A 114 4.07 5.94 2.84
C ALA A 114 3.32 5.50 1.59
N THR A 115 2.19 6.15 1.28
CA THR A 115 1.42 5.84 0.07
C THR A 115 2.12 6.28 -1.20
N GLY A 116 2.86 7.40 -1.19
CA GLY A 116 3.72 7.80 -2.30
C GLY A 116 4.89 6.83 -2.53
N GLY A 117 5.53 6.36 -1.45
CA GLY A 117 6.56 5.33 -1.52
C GLY A 117 6.03 4.01 -2.10
N LEU A 118 4.84 3.57 -1.67
CA LEU A 118 4.16 2.41 -2.25
C LEU A 118 3.82 2.62 -3.72
N ALA A 119 3.35 3.79 -4.11
CA ALA A 119 3.10 4.11 -5.52
C ALA A 119 4.37 3.99 -6.37
N VAL A 120 5.51 4.51 -5.90
CA VAL A 120 6.80 4.36 -6.59
C VAL A 120 7.21 2.90 -6.69
N ILE A 121 7.10 2.14 -5.60
CA ILE A 121 7.43 0.71 -5.56
C ILE A 121 6.58 -0.07 -6.57
N PHE A 122 5.26 0.12 -6.57
CA PHE A 122 4.38 -0.55 -7.51
C PHE A 122 4.61 -0.07 -8.95
N GLY A 123 4.97 1.20 -9.16
CA GLY A 123 5.40 1.70 -10.48
C GLY A 123 6.63 0.96 -10.99
N ILE A 124 7.68 0.82 -10.17
CA ILE A 124 8.89 0.05 -10.52
C ILE A 124 8.53 -1.39 -10.89
N LEU A 125 7.63 -2.03 -10.13
CA LEU A 125 7.16 -3.39 -10.43
C LEU A 125 6.36 -3.46 -11.73
N CYS A 126 5.48 -2.50 -12.01
CA CYS A 126 4.69 -2.45 -13.25
C CYS A 126 5.58 -2.37 -14.49
N PHE A 127 6.61 -1.51 -14.46
CA PHE A 127 7.53 -1.36 -15.60
C PHE A 127 8.56 -2.48 -15.67
N GLY A 128 9.12 -2.89 -14.53
CA GLY A 128 10.18 -3.90 -14.44
C GLY A 128 9.74 -5.34 -14.70
N LEU A 129 8.45 -5.63 -14.49
CA LEU A 129 7.83 -6.93 -14.77
C LEU A 129 6.94 -6.90 -16.02
N SER A 130 7.05 -5.86 -16.84
CA SER A 130 6.11 -5.62 -17.96
C SER A 130 6.10 -6.78 -18.97
N ASP A 131 7.23 -7.42 -19.21
CA ASP A 131 7.37 -8.60 -20.06
C ASP A 131 6.66 -9.84 -19.51
N LYS A 132 6.23 -9.83 -18.24
CA LYS A 132 5.56 -10.95 -17.58
C LYS A 132 4.11 -10.66 -17.25
N ILE A 133 3.83 -9.53 -16.61
CA ILE A 133 2.48 -9.25 -16.07
C ILE A 133 1.45 -8.96 -17.16
N TYR A 134 1.88 -8.50 -18.34
CA TYR A 134 1.03 -8.13 -19.48
C TYR A 134 0.90 -9.21 -20.56
N MET A 135 1.53 -10.38 -20.38
CA MET A 135 1.35 -11.53 -21.27
C MET A 135 -0.01 -12.21 -21.07
#